data_AF-A0A970V4L2-F1
#
_entry.id   AF-A0A970V4L2-F1
#
_cell.length_a   1.000
_cell.length_b   1.000
_cell.length_c   1.000
_cell.angle_alpha   90.00
_cell.angle_beta   90.00
_cell.angle_gamma   90.00
#
_symmetry.space_group_name_H-M   'P 1'
#
loop_
_entity.id
_entity.type
_entity.pdbx_description
1 polymer ?
#
loop_
_entity_poly.entity_id
_entity_poly.type
_entity_poly.pdbx_seq_one_letter_code
_entity_poly.pdbx_strand_id
1 'polypeptide(L)'
;DQDQAVAVSEAVGRRQLLEGQVWRLSLNPEAEEASKVALAERVKQAQATLAQVSRPTPHRFTLTPLDHEVDRYQRYEQMLEVSSPPALTVSERGEVRQELNVTVRNLSGLERRVELLWSGPGATPQASVEQLAGGERREFSFALTLDTDQPAPRLLPKHQPVDLSFPSVVQEYVPVRLPRLEVPYVDAPLQADGYPGEGQQGAVVDLGACMDPLVLSRRAGPGDFSAAARLGWTAEALTVAMVVRDQDHVCRNTDPRWAWDDAVSVSVGAASYTLGLNPQGPAILPEDALARGVRFAVRREGLETRYELAIPWAIVGGAKPEAGAAYPCNLMAYDRDSDESHKDVYWGGRLGRPQPGTIRLAPTPNP
;
A
#
# COMPACT_ATOMS: atom_id res chain seq x y z
N ASP A 1 -4.14 17.49 7.59
CA ASP A 1 -2.97 16.58 7.69
C ASP A 1 -2.46 16.39 9.11
N GLN A 2 -2.07 17.42 9.87
CA GLN A 2 -1.55 17.21 11.24
C GLN A 2 -2.58 16.60 12.20
N ASP A 3 -3.83 17.09 12.20
CA ASP A 3 -4.90 16.52 13.04
C ASP A 3 -5.24 15.06 12.69
N GLN A 4 -5.13 14.71 11.40
CA GLN A 4 -5.32 13.33 10.94
C GLN A 4 -4.17 12.43 11.39
N ALA A 5 -2.93 12.89 11.28
CA ALA A 5 -1.76 12.14 11.75
C ALA A 5 -1.83 11.88 13.26
N VAL A 6 -2.28 12.86 14.05
CA VAL A 6 -2.53 12.70 15.49
C VAL A 6 -3.64 11.69 15.74
N ALA A 7 -4.78 11.81 15.07
CA ALA A 7 -5.91 10.89 15.21
C ALA A 7 -5.54 9.44 14.82
N VAL A 8 -4.75 9.25 13.77
CA VAL A 8 -4.23 7.93 13.37
C VAL A 8 -3.29 7.39 14.44
N SER A 9 -2.34 8.20 14.93
CA SER A 9 -1.40 7.78 15.98
C SER A 9 -2.14 7.35 17.26
N GLU A 10 -3.14 8.13 17.71
CA GLU A 10 -3.96 7.79 18.87
C GLU A 10 -4.78 6.51 18.64
N ALA A 11 -5.37 6.34 17.45
CA ALA A 11 -6.14 5.16 17.11
C ALA A 11 -5.27 3.89 17.05
N VAL A 12 -4.06 3.98 16.49
CA VAL A 12 -3.08 2.87 16.47
C VAL A 12 -2.66 2.51 17.89
N GLY A 13 -2.27 3.50 18.70
CA GLY A 13 -1.88 3.26 20.09
C GLY A 13 -3.00 2.62 20.91
N ARG A 14 -4.25 3.07 20.71
CA ARG A 14 -5.43 2.48 21.34
C ARG A 14 -5.66 1.03 20.90
N ARG A 15 -5.54 0.73 19.60
CA ARG A 15 -5.67 -0.65 19.08
C ARG A 15 -4.62 -1.56 19.70
N GLN A 16 -3.35 -1.17 19.65
CA GLN A 16 -2.24 -1.95 20.18
C GLN A 16 -2.37 -2.19 21.70
N LEU A 17 -2.79 -1.18 22.45
CA LEU A 17 -3.06 -1.32 23.89
C LEU A 17 -4.14 -2.37 24.18
N LEU A 18 -5.24 -2.35 23.42
CA LEU A 18 -6.36 -3.29 23.59
C LEU A 18 -5.95 -4.72 23.20
N GLU A 19 -5.21 -4.90 22.11
CA GLU A 19 -4.66 -6.20 21.72
C GLU A 19 -3.68 -6.74 22.76
N GLY A 20 -2.87 -5.86 23.36
CA GLY A 20 -2.05 -6.13 24.54
C GLY A 20 -2.85 -6.68 25.71
N GLN A 21 -4.01 -6.08 26.00
CA GLN A 21 -4.92 -6.52 27.06
C GLN A 21 -5.57 -7.88 26.73
N VAL A 22 -5.97 -8.12 25.47
CA VAL A 22 -6.57 -9.40 25.05
C VAL A 22 -5.61 -10.54 25.33
N TRP A 23 -4.34 -10.36 25.01
CA TRP A 23 -3.33 -11.37 25.28
C TRP A 23 -3.11 -11.63 26.77
N ARG A 24 -3.02 -10.58 27.60
CA ARG A 24 -2.87 -10.78 29.07
C ARG A 24 -4.06 -11.55 29.65
N LEU A 25 -5.26 -11.34 29.10
CA LEU A 25 -6.47 -12.07 29.46
C LEU A 25 -6.48 -13.51 28.93
N SER A 26 -5.94 -13.77 27.73
CA SER A 26 -5.86 -15.15 27.20
C SER A 26 -4.88 -16.02 27.98
N LEU A 27 -3.85 -15.41 28.58
CA LEU A 27 -2.93 -16.08 29.51
C LEU A 27 -3.52 -16.36 30.89
N ASN A 28 -4.68 -15.77 31.24
CA ASN A 28 -5.32 -15.99 32.52
C ASN A 28 -6.46 -17.02 32.37
N PRO A 29 -6.27 -18.29 32.81
CA PRO A 29 -7.30 -19.32 32.71
C PRO A 29 -8.54 -19.04 33.56
N GLU A 30 -8.43 -18.17 34.58
CA GLU A 30 -9.54 -17.76 35.45
C GLU A 30 -10.31 -16.54 34.92
N ALA A 31 -9.88 -15.97 33.80
CA ALA A 31 -10.57 -14.82 33.21
C ALA A 31 -11.97 -15.21 32.73
N GLU A 32 -12.98 -14.46 33.20
CA GLU A 32 -14.37 -14.65 32.78
C GLU A 32 -14.55 -14.49 31.27
N GLU A 33 -15.30 -15.39 30.65
CA GLU A 33 -15.58 -15.38 29.21
C GLU A 33 -16.23 -14.05 28.76
N ALA A 34 -17.08 -13.47 29.60
CA ALA A 34 -17.69 -12.16 29.36
C ALA A 34 -16.65 -11.04 29.23
N SER A 35 -15.55 -11.11 30.00
CA SER A 35 -14.45 -10.13 29.93
C SER A 35 -13.66 -10.28 28.62
N LYS A 36 -13.47 -11.52 28.14
CA LYS A 36 -12.82 -11.79 26.85
C LYS A 36 -13.66 -11.26 25.68
N VAL A 37 -14.96 -11.55 25.68
CA VAL A 37 -15.90 -11.08 24.66
C VAL A 37 -16.00 -9.56 24.63
N ALA A 38 -16.14 -8.91 25.79
CA ALA A 38 -16.23 -7.45 25.88
C ALA A 38 -14.96 -6.77 25.35
N LEU A 39 -13.78 -7.35 25.61
CA LEU A 39 -12.53 -6.80 25.12
C LEU A 39 -12.33 -7.03 23.62
N ALA A 40 -12.74 -8.19 23.09
CA ALA A 40 -12.73 -8.45 21.65
C ALA A 40 -13.60 -7.44 20.88
N GLU A 41 -14.79 -7.10 21.39
CA GLU A 41 -15.64 -6.07 20.78
C GLU A 41 -14.99 -4.67 20.84
N ARG A 42 -14.26 -4.35 21.91
CA ARG A 42 -13.49 -3.09 21.99
C ARG A 42 -12.36 -3.04 20.97
N VAL A 43 -11.66 -4.15 20.73
CA VAL A 43 -10.65 -4.25 19.66
C VAL A 43 -11.29 -4.02 18.30
N LYS A 44 -12.41 -4.68 18.02
CA LYS A 44 -13.17 -4.50 16.76
C LYS A 44 -13.63 -3.06 16.55
N GLN A 45 -14.11 -2.39 17.59
CA GLN A 45 -14.45 -0.97 17.54
C GLN A 45 -13.22 -0.10 17.25
N ALA A 46 -12.10 -0.36 17.93
CA ALA A 46 -10.85 0.37 17.68
C ALA A 46 -10.33 0.15 16.24
N GLN A 47 -10.44 -1.07 15.70
CA GLN A 47 -10.12 -1.37 14.31
C GLN A 47 -11.02 -0.61 13.33
N ALA A 48 -12.32 -0.52 13.61
CA ALA A 48 -13.25 0.26 12.79
C ALA A 48 -12.93 1.76 12.81
N THR A 49 -12.64 2.33 13.99
CA THR A 49 -12.18 3.71 14.11
C THR A 49 -10.87 3.93 13.36
N LEU A 50 -9.90 3.01 13.50
CA LEU A 50 -8.61 3.08 12.83
C LEU A 50 -8.77 3.04 11.31
N ALA A 51 -9.60 2.15 10.79
CA ALA A 51 -9.91 2.06 9.36
C ALA A 51 -10.62 3.32 8.83
N GLN A 52 -11.32 4.07 9.68
CA GLN A 52 -11.94 5.34 9.31
C GLN A 52 -10.91 6.48 9.24
N VAL A 53 -10.00 6.58 10.21
CA VAL A 53 -9.02 7.69 10.27
C VAL A 53 -7.77 7.44 9.42
N SER A 54 -7.42 6.17 9.18
CA SER A 54 -6.21 5.76 8.44
C SER A 54 -6.44 5.67 6.93
N ARG A 55 -7.62 6.06 6.41
CA ARG A 55 -7.86 6.06 4.97
C ARG A 55 -6.88 7.05 4.33
N PRO A 56 -5.93 6.56 3.51
CA PRO A 56 -5.00 7.47 2.85
C PRO A 56 -5.78 8.36 1.89
N THR A 57 -5.48 9.66 1.91
CA THR A 57 -5.97 10.57 0.86
C THR A 57 -5.46 10.06 -0.48
N PRO A 58 -6.32 9.81 -1.47
CA PRO A 58 -5.87 9.41 -2.80
C PRO A 58 -5.09 10.57 -3.43
N HIS A 59 -3.96 10.30 -4.08
CA HIS A 59 -3.20 11.37 -4.77
C HIS A 59 -2.88 11.08 -6.24
N ARG A 60 -3.06 9.84 -6.65
CA ARG A 60 -2.91 9.42 -8.03
C ARG A 60 -3.91 8.32 -8.30
N PHE A 61 -4.43 8.30 -9.50
CA PHE A 61 -5.15 7.17 -10.04
C PHE A 61 -4.49 6.76 -11.34
N THR A 62 -4.28 5.47 -11.56
CA THR A 62 -3.73 4.99 -12.83
C THR A 62 -4.60 3.92 -13.41
N LEU A 63 -4.90 4.03 -14.70
CA LEU A 63 -5.61 3.02 -15.44
C LEU A 63 -4.59 1.92 -15.80
N THR A 64 -4.74 0.73 -15.21
CA THR A 64 -3.91 -0.44 -15.52
C THR A 64 -4.77 -1.62 -15.97
N PRO A 65 -4.37 -2.40 -16.99
CA PRO A 65 -5.08 -3.62 -17.37
C PRO A 65 -5.03 -4.63 -16.22
N LEU A 66 -6.14 -5.30 -15.90
CA LEU A 66 -6.12 -6.40 -14.92
C LEU A 66 -5.37 -7.64 -15.48
N ASP A 67 -4.37 -8.11 -14.75
CA ASP A 67 -3.51 -9.27 -15.09
C ASP A 67 -4.24 -10.62 -15.24
N HIS A 68 -5.56 -10.73 -15.03
CA HIS A 68 -6.23 -12.03 -14.88
C HIS A 68 -6.78 -12.63 -16.19
N GLU A 69 -6.76 -11.88 -17.29
CA GLU A 69 -7.29 -12.36 -18.58
C GLU A 69 -6.25 -12.39 -19.71
N VAL A 70 -4.98 -12.10 -19.41
CA VAL A 70 -3.94 -11.97 -20.44
C VAL A 70 -3.47 -13.34 -20.97
N ASP A 71 -3.45 -14.37 -20.13
CA ASP A 71 -2.71 -15.60 -20.44
C ASP A 71 -3.44 -16.59 -21.36
N ARG A 72 -4.78 -16.50 -21.47
CA ARG A 72 -5.56 -17.38 -22.36
C ARG A 72 -5.68 -16.85 -23.79
N TYR A 73 -5.41 -15.56 -24.02
CA TYR A 73 -5.73 -14.87 -25.27
C TYR A 73 -4.55 -14.21 -25.99
N GLN A 74 -3.34 -14.17 -25.40
CA GLN A 74 -2.13 -13.78 -26.13
C GLN A 74 -1.80 -14.71 -27.32
N ARG A 75 -2.34 -15.93 -27.35
CA ARG A 75 -2.06 -16.87 -28.44
C ARG A 75 -2.84 -16.58 -29.72
N TYR A 76 -3.97 -15.86 -29.66
CA TYR A 76 -4.74 -15.45 -30.84
C TYR A 76 -5.54 -14.15 -30.55
N GLU A 77 -5.18 -13.07 -31.26
CA GLU A 77 -5.99 -11.86 -31.54
C GLU A 77 -6.18 -10.79 -30.44
N GLN A 78 -5.12 -10.03 -30.11
CA GLN A 78 -5.32 -8.68 -29.59
C GLN A 78 -5.79 -7.76 -30.74
N MET A 79 -7.09 -7.47 -30.81
CA MET A 79 -7.70 -6.72 -31.92
C MET A 79 -7.86 -5.22 -31.68
N LEU A 80 -7.71 -4.77 -30.43
CA LEU A 80 -7.63 -3.35 -30.07
C LEU A 80 -6.38 -3.07 -29.24
N GLU A 81 -5.75 -1.94 -29.50
CA GLU A 81 -4.77 -1.29 -28.63
C GLU A 81 -5.47 -0.10 -27.97
N VAL A 82 -5.56 -0.09 -26.64
CA VAL A 82 -6.19 0.98 -25.86
C VAL A 82 -5.13 1.66 -24.99
N SER A 83 -5.00 2.98 -25.11
CA SER A 83 -4.06 3.77 -24.33
C SER A 83 -4.74 5.01 -23.76
N SER A 84 -4.49 5.31 -22.49
CA SER A 84 -5.01 6.48 -21.77
C SER A 84 -3.87 7.23 -21.07
N PRO A 85 -4.08 8.46 -20.60
CA PRO A 85 -3.17 9.12 -19.68
C PRO A 85 -2.75 8.18 -18.54
N PRO A 86 -1.45 8.15 -18.20
CA PRO A 86 -0.92 7.20 -17.22
C PRO A 86 -1.31 7.56 -15.78
N ALA A 87 -1.91 8.74 -15.55
CA ALA A 87 -2.31 9.21 -14.23
C ALA A 87 -3.47 10.21 -14.32
N LEU A 88 -4.43 10.11 -13.40
CA LEU A 88 -5.36 11.19 -13.09
C LEU A 88 -4.81 12.04 -11.95
N THR A 89 -4.99 13.35 -12.07
CA THR A 89 -4.65 14.34 -11.05
C THR A 89 -5.71 14.34 -9.96
N VAL A 90 -5.27 14.30 -8.71
CA VAL A 90 -6.13 14.38 -7.54
C VAL A 90 -5.84 15.68 -6.80
N SER A 91 -6.91 16.38 -6.39
CA SER A 91 -6.79 17.57 -5.56
C SER A 91 -6.26 17.22 -4.16
N GLU A 92 -5.87 18.23 -3.38
CA GLU A 92 -5.48 18.06 -1.97
C GLU A 92 -6.59 17.43 -1.11
N ARG A 93 -7.85 17.56 -1.52
CA ARG A 93 -9.01 16.98 -0.82
C ARG A 93 -9.32 15.54 -1.23
N GLY A 94 -8.55 14.95 -2.15
CA GLY A 94 -8.80 13.60 -2.67
C GLY A 94 -9.83 13.55 -3.81
N GLU A 95 -10.34 14.69 -4.28
CA GLU A 95 -11.28 14.77 -5.41
C GLU A 95 -10.55 14.68 -6.76
N VAL A 96 -11.15 13.98 -7.73
CA VAL A 96 -10.72 13.97 -9.14
C VAL A 96 -11.66 14.84 -9.94
N ARG A 97 -11.10 15.77 -10.73
CA ARG A 97 -11.84 16.51 -11.77
C ARG A 97 -10.92 16.70 -12.97
N GLN A 98 -11.08 15.86 -13.98
CA GLN A 98 -10.16 15.86 -15.12
C GLN A 98 -10.81 15.37 -16.41
N GLU A 99 -10.39 15.95 -17.54
CA GLU A 99 -10.62 15.38 -18.86
C GLU A 99 -9.61 14.26 -19.15
N LEU A 100 -10.13 13.09 -19.48
CA LEU A 100 -9.39 11.90 -19.85
C LEU A 100 -9.62 11.60 -21.33
N ASN A 101 -8.52 11.52 -22.08
CA ASN A 101 -8.57 11.07 -23.46
C ASN A 101 -8.12 9.62 -23.56
N VAL A 102 -9.01 8.74 -24.02
CA VAL A 102 -8.70 7.34 -24.30
C VAL A 102 -8.49 7.21 -25.80
N THR A 103 -7.30 6.82 -26.22
CA THR A 103 -7.03 6.42 -27.59
C THR A 103 -7.33 4.93 -27.74
N VAL A 104 -8.06 4.58 -28.80
CA VAL A 104 -8.25 3.20 -29.26
C VAL A 104 -7.71 3.07 -30.68
N ARG A 105 -6.96 2.01 -30.95
CA ARG A 105 -6.53 1.62 -32.28
C ARG A 105 -7.06 0.23 -32.61
N ASN A 106 -7.72 0.11 -33.76
CA ASN A 106 -8.16 -1.16 -34.29
C ASN A 106 -6.98 -1.87 -34.97
N LEU A 107 -6.50 -2.96 -34.38
CA LEU A 107 -5.41 -3.78 -34.93
C LEU A 107 -5.90 -4.79 -35.98
N SER A 108 -7.22 -4.99 -36.06
CA SER A 108 -7.87 -5.79 -37.09
C SER A 108 -7.77 -5.12 -38.46
N GLY A 109 -7.71 -5.92 -39.54
CA GLY A 109 -7.94 -5.43 -40.91
C GLY A 109 -9.43 -5.20 -41.24
N LEU A 110 -10.33 -5.70 -40.39
CA LEU A 110 -11.78 -5.54 -40.52
C LEU A 110 -12.30 -4.36 -39.71
N GLU A 111 -13.38 -3.74 -40.20
CA GLU A 111 -14.15 -2.74 -39.47
C GLU A 111 -14.78 -3.32 -38.20
N ARG A 112 -14.79 -2.52 -37.13
CA ARG A 112 -15.33 -2.91 -35.83
C ARG A 112 -16.16 -1.80 -35.22
N ARG A 113 -17.32 -2.16 -34.65
CA ARG A 113 -18.04 -1.32 -33.70
C ARG A 113 -17.32 -1.40 -32.36
N VAL A 114 -16.76 -0.29 -31.90
CA VAL A 114 -16.10 -0.17 -30.60
C VAL A 114 -17.01 0.59 -29.64
N GLU A 115 -17.16 0.06 -28.44
CA GLU A 115 -17.94 0.63 -27.35
C GLU A 115 -17.07 0.73 -26.12
N LEU A 116 -16.82 1.95 -25.65
CA LEU A 116 -16.13 2.24 -24.40
C LEU A 116 -17.19 2.53 -23.33
N LEU A 117 -17.23 1.72 -22.28
CA LEU A 117 -18.22 1.85 -21.21
C LEU A 117 -17.53 2.06 -19.85
N TRP A 118 -17.94 3.08 -19.11
CA TRP A 118 -17.55 3.26 -17.71
C TRP A 118 -18.54 2.55 -16.78
N SER A 119 -18.02 1.64 -15.96
CA SER A 119 -18.72 1.02 -14.85
C SER A 119 -18.32 1.72 -13.55
N GLY A 120 -19.26 2.40 -12.90
CA GLY A 120 -19.01 3.19 -11.69
C GLY A 120 -19.41 4.67 -11.86
N PRO A 121 -19.25 5.47 -10.79
CA PRO A 121 -19.65 6.87 -10.79
C PRO A 121 -18.67 7.77 -11.55
N GLY A 122 -19.13 8.98 -11.90
CA GLY A 122 -18.24 10.11 -12.19
C GLY A 122 -17.82 10.34 -13.64
N ALA A 123 -17.96 9.37 -14.54
CA ALA A 123 -17.57 9.52 -15.94
C ALA A 123 -18.69 10.10 -16.82
N THR A 124 -18.37 11.11 -17.62
CA THR A 124 -19.28 11.74 -18.59
C THR A 124 -18.58 11.93 -19.94
N PRO A 125 -19.09 11.40 -21.06
CA PRO A 125 -20.24 10.49 -21.12
C PRO A 125 -19.93 9.14 -20.45
N GLN A 126 -20.95 8.43 -19.96
CA GLN A 126 -20.75 7.12 -19.34
C GLN A 126 -20.38 6.04 -20.38
N ALA A 127 -20.73 6.26 -21.65
CA ALA A 127 -20.37 5.38 -22.74
C ALA A 127 -20.06 6.18 -24.01
N SER A 128 -19.24 5.63 -24.89
CA SER A 128 -19.03 6.13 -26.24
C SER A 128 -18.97 4.96 -27.20
N VAL A 129 -19.61 5.10 -28.35
CA VAL A 129 -19.71 4.06 -29.38
C VAL A 129 -19.30 4.65 -30.71
N GLU A 130 -18.37 4.00 -31.39
CA GLU A 130 -17.87 4.43 -32.70
C GLU A 130 -17.62 3.23 -33.60
N GLN A 131 -17.64 3.47 -34.92
CA GLN A 131 -17.15 2.51 -35.91
C GLN A 131 -15.69 2.85 -36.25
N LEU A 132 -14.83 1.85 -36.24
CA LEU A 132 -13.42 1.98 -36.58
C LEU A 132 -13.08 1.06 -37.74
N ALA A 133 -12.59 1.65 -38.84
CA ALA A 133 -12.02 0.91 -39.94
C ALA A 133 -10.79 0.10 -39.49
N GLY A 134 -10.38 -0.88 -40.30
CA GLY A 134 -9.18 -1.67 -40.01
C GLY A 134 -7.92 -0.79 -39.95
N GLY A 135 -7.12 -0.93 -38.89
CA GLY A 135 -5.93 -0.11 -38.66
C GLY A 135 -6.20 1.31 -38.11
N GLU A 136 -7.47 1.73 -38.01
CA GLU A 136 -7.83 3.09 -37.62
C GLU A 136 -7.53 3.36 -36.14
N ARG A 137 -7.13 4.60 -35.84
CA ARG A 137 -6.93 5.13 -34.48
C ARG A 137 -7.93 6.25 -34.21
N ARG A 138 -8.59 6.23 -33.05
CA ARG A 138 -9.55 7.24 -32.60
C ARG A 138 -9.31 7.62 -31.15
N GLU A 139 -9.58 8.88 -30.83
CA GLU A 139 -9.54 9.42 -29.47
C GLU A 139 -10.97 9.62 -28.96
N PHE A 140 -11.20 9.24 -27.71
CA PHE A 140 -12.47 9.35 -27.00
C PHE A 140 -12.24 10.18 -25.74
N SER A 141 -12.99 11.28 -25.60
CA SER A 141 -12.85 12.19 -24.47
C SER A 141 -13.94 11.94 -23.42
N PHE A 142 -13.52 11.87 -22.16
CA PHE A 142 -14.38 11.69 -21.00
C PHE A 142 -14.02 12.74 -19.94
N ALA A 143 -15.01 13.38 -19.34
CA ALA A 143 -14.82 14.10 -18.09
C ALA A 143 -15.03 13.14 -16.92
N LEU A 144 -14.08 13.11 -15.98
CA LEU A 144 -14.16 12.28 -14.80
C LEU A 144 -14.20 13.15 -13.53
N THR A 145 -15.27 12.99 -12.76
CA THR A 145 -15.51 13.64 -11.47
C THR A 145 -15.70 12.59 -10.38
N LEU A 146 -14.76 12.47 -9.43
CA LEU A 146 -14.85 11.50 -8.33
C LEU A 146 -14.66 12.18 -6.98
N ASP A 147 -15.54 11.87 -6.04
CA ASP A 147 -15.39 12.24 -4.63
C ASP A 147 -14.47 11.25 -3.89
N THR A 148 -13.92 11.69 -2.76
CA THR A 148 -12.93 10.98 -1.95
C THR A 148 -13.36 9.56 -1.55
N ASP A 149 -14.66 9.33 -1.32
CA ASP A 149 -15.20 8.04 -0.87
C ASP A 149 -15.78 7.17 -2.00
N GLN A 150 -15.83 7.66 -3.24
CA GLN A 150 -16.44 6.91 -4.34
C GLN A 150 -15.52 5.80 -4.87
N PRO A 151 -16.05 4.60 -5.16
CA PRO A 151 -15.25 3.56 -5.78
C PRO A 151 -14.73 4.03 -7.13
N ALA A 152 -13.50 3.61 -7.42
CA ALA A 152 -12.81 3.91 -8.65
C ALA A 152 -13.57 3.32 -9.86
N PRO A 153 -13.99 4.12 -10.86
CA PRO A 153 -14.75 3.62 -12.00
C PRO A 153 -13.85 2.82 -12.94
N ARG A 154 -14.43 1.81 -13.57
CA ARG A 154 -13.75 0.86 -14.46
C ARG A 154 -14.10 1.18 -15.89
N LEU A 155 -13.10 1.40 -16.75
CA LEU A 155 -13.33 1.45 -18.19
C LEU A 155 -13.40 0.03 -18.73
N LEU A 156 -14.42 -0.25 -19.55
CA LEU A 156 -14.71 -1.53 -20.18
C LEU A 156 -14.76 -1.32 -21.70
N PRO A 157 -13.66 -1.58 -22.43
CA PRO A 157 -13.67 -1.62 -23.88
C PRO A 157 -14.41 -2.87 -24.35
N LYS A 158 -15.37 -2.69 -25.26
CA LYS A 158 -16.05 -3.75 -26.00
C LYS A 158 -15.85 -3.48 -27.48
N HIS A 159 -15.78 -4.54 -28.28
CA HIS A 159 -15.81 -4.40 -29.73
C HIS A 159 -16.65 -5.51 -30.36
N GLN A 160 -17.16 -5.30 -31.56
CA GLN A 160 -17.83 -6.35 -32.32
C GLN A 160 -17.45 -6.18 -33.79
N PRO A 161 -17.10 -7.26 -34.52
CA PRO A 161 -17.12 -7.22 -35.97
C PRO A 161 -18.52 -6.78 -36.40
N VAL A 162 -18.62 -5.88 -37.38
CA VAL A 162 -19.94 -5.42 -37.87
C VAL A 162 -20.78 -6.59 -38.41
N ASP A 163 -20.12 -7.67 -38.85
CA ASP A 163 -20.75 -8.84 -39.48
C ASP A 163 -20.92 -10.09 -38.59
N LEU A 164 -20.49 -10.11 -37.30
CA LEU A 164 -20.59 -11.32 -36.45
C LEU A 164 -20.85 -11.03 -34.95
N SER A 165 -21.74 -11.85 -34.37
CA SER A 165 -22.15 -11.86 -32.96
C SER A 165 -21.21 -12.69 -32.07
N PHE A 166 -19.98 -12.21 -31.85
CA PHE A 166 -19.13 -12.71 -30.77
C PHE A 166 -18.97 -11.63 -29.68
N PRO A 167 -19.18 -11.97 -28.39
CA PRO A 167 -18.92 -11.04 -27.30
C PRO A 167 -17.41 -10.82 -27.16
N SER A 168 -17.01 -9.56 -26.96
CA SER A 168 -15.60 -9.22 -26.85
C SER A 168 -15.17 -8.89 -25.43
N VAL A 169 -13.90 -9.24 -25.23
CA VAL A 169 -13.05 -9.21 -24.04
C VAL A 169 -13.13 -7.89 -23.27
N VAL A 170 -13.11 -8.01 -21.95
CA VAL A 170 -13.18 -6.92 -20.99
C VAL A 170 -11.77 -6.57 -20.52
N GLN A 171 -11.19 -5.48 -21.02
CA GLN A 171 -10.04 -4.89 -20.33
C GLN A 171 -10.56 -3.99 -19.22
N GLU A 172 -10.36 -4.41 -17.97
CA GLU A 172 -10.71 -3.58 -16.83
C GLU A 172 -9.54 -2.66 -16.50
N TYR A 173 -9.81 -1.36 -16.48
CA TYR A 173 -8.88 -0.37 -15.97
C TYR A 173 -9.33 0.09 -14.59
N VAL A 174 -8.53 -0.21 -13.55
CA VAL A 174 -8.85 0.19 -12.17
C VAL A 174 -8.00 1.40 -11.78
N PRO A 175 -8.61 2.54 -11.43
CA PRO A 175 -7.91 3.68 -10.87
C PRO A 175 -7.24 3.27 -9.53
N VAL A 176 -5.91 3.08 -9.53
CA VAL A 176 -5.16 2.70 -8.30
C VAL A 176 -4.94 3.93 -7.44
N ARG A 177 -5.59 4.00 -6.27
CA ARG A 177 -5.35 5.04 -5.26
C ARG A 177 -3.96 4.85 -4.65
N LEU A 178 -3.01 5.70 -5.01
CA LEU A 178 -1.71 5.67 -4.33
C LEU A 178 -1.77 6.45 -3.02
N PRO A 179 -1.38 5.83 -1.90
CA PRO A 179 -1.32 6.53 -0.64
C PRO A 179 -0.18 7.54 -0.64
N ARG A 180 -0.43 8.73 -0.10
CA ARG A 180 0.62 9.67 0.31
C ARG A 180 0.68 9.77 1.82
N LEU A 181 1.89 9.95 2.33
CA LEU A 181 2.13 10.20 3.75
C LEU A 181 3.03 11.42 3.90
N GLU A 182 2.55 12.44 4.60
CA GLU A 182 3.40 13.55 5.06
C GLU A 182 4.23 13.06 6.25
N VAL A 183 5.55 13.08 6.10
CA VAL A 183 6.51 12.62 7.10
C VAL A 183 7.09 13.84 7.82
N PRO A 184 6.89 13.99 9.15
CA PRO A 184 7.35 15.16 9.89
C PRO A 184 8.87 15.12 10.13
N TYR A 185 9.45 16.32 10.25
CA TYR A 185 10.80 16.45 10.75
C TYR A 185 10.83 16.07 12.24
N VAL A 186 11.88 15.37 12.67
CA VAL A 186 12.08 14.97 14.08
C VAL A 186 13.43 15.48 14.57
N ASP A 187 13.45 16.09 15.75
CA ASP A 187 14.66 16.72 16.29
C ASP A 187 15.70 15.72 16.80
N ALA A 188 15.25 14.51 17.16
CA ALA A 188 16.11 13.44 17.65
C ALA A 188 16.30 12.36 16.58
N PRO A 189 17.55 12.04 16.19
CA PRO A 189 17.80 10.90 15.33
C PRO A 189 17.38 9.60 16.02
N LEU A 190 16.80 8.68 15.25
CA LEU A 190 16.52 7.33 15.73
C LEU A 190 17.82 6.68 16.21
N GLN A 191 17.82 6.17 17.43
CA GLN A 191 19.01 5.53 18.01
C GLN A 191 19.27 4.14 17.42
N ALA A 192 18.23 3.48 16.88
CA ALA A 192 18.29 2.10 16.41
C ALA A 192 18.70 1.16 17.56
N ASP A 193 17.95 1.19 18.66
CA ASP A 193 18.17 0.40 19.89
C ASP A 193 17.03 -0.61 20.17
N GLY A 194 16.00 -0.62 19.32
CA GLY A 194 14.82 -1.49 19.44
C GLY A 194 13.73 -0.93 20.34
N TYR A 195 13.85 0.33 20.79
CA TYR A 195 12.82 1.05 21.55
C TYR A 195 12.39 2.31 20.79
N PRO A 196 11.39 2.20 19.91
CA PRO A 196 10.92 3.34 19.16
C PRO A 196 10.16 4.22 20.13
N GLY A 197 10.82 5.24 20.67
CA GLY A 197 10.39 5.95 21.88
C GLY A 197 8.88 6.19 21.93
N GLU A 198 8.24 5.77 23.01
CA GLU A 198 6.83 6.10 23.26
C GLU A 198 6.70 7.64 23.29
N GLY A 199 5.92 8.20 22.36
CA GLY A 199 5.75 9.65 22.23
C GLY A 199 6.73 10.37 21.27
N GLN A 200 7.61 9.66 20.54
CA GLN A 200 8.35 10.30 19.46
C GLN A 200 7.39 10.79 18.35
N GLN A 201 7.55 12.05 17.95
CA GLN A 201 6.84 12.64 16.81
C GLN A 201 7.10 11.82 15.54
N GLY A 202 6.08 11.62 14.72
CA GLY A 202 6.19 10.82 13.51
C GLY A 202 4.85 10.61 12.82
N ALA A 203 4.90 10.36 11.51
CA ALA A 203 3.75 9.93 10.75
C ALA A 203 3.49 8.45 11.01
N VAL A 204 2.30 8.10 11.49
CA VAL A 204 1.94 6.72 11.82
C VAL A 204 1.04 6.15 10.73
N VAL A 205 1.30 4.91 10.33
CA VAL A 205 0.46 4.14 9.40
C VAL A 205 0.23 2.74 9.95
N ASP A 206 -1.01 2.27 9.87
CA ASP A 206 -1.35 0.87 10.11
C ASP A 206 -1.41 0.13 8.77
N LEU A 207 -0.54 -0.85 8.59
CA LEU A 207 -0.35 -1.49 7.29
C LEU A 207 -1.60 -2.30 6.90
N GLY A 208 -2.27 -2.94 7.87
CA GLY A 208 -3.49 -3.71 7.63
C GLY A 208 -4.69 -2.82 7.31
N ALA A 209 -4.86 -1.73 8.07
CA ALA A 209 -5.97 -0.79 7.87
C ALA A 209 -5.87 -0.01 6.54
N CYS A 210 -4.66 0.15 6.00
CA CYS A 210 -4.45 0.79 4.70
C CYS A 210 -4.65 -0.14 3.50
N MET A 211 -4.83 -1.45 3.70
CA MET A 211 -5.10 -2.39 2.61
C MET A 211 -6.57 -2.37 2.19
N ASP A 212 -6.80 -2.64 0.89
CA ASP A 212 -8.14 -2.87 0.38
C ASP A 212 -8.76 -4.10 1.09
N PRO A 213 -9.99 -4.00 1.65
CA PRO A 213 -10.62 -5.10 2.38
C PRO A 213 -10.83 -6.38 1.55
N LEU A 214 -11.02 -6.28 0.23
CA LEU A 214 -11.10 -7.44 -0.66
C LEU A 214 -9.72 -8.08 -0.85
N VAL A 215 -8.65 -7.30 -0.88
CA VAL A 215 -7.28 -7.83 -0.91
C VAL A 215 -6.94 -8.50 0.42
N LEU A 216 -7.27 -7.86 1.54
CA LEU A 216 -7.02 -8.40 2.88
C LEU A 216 -7.81 -9.70 3.11
N SER A 217 -9.09 -9.75 2.75
CA SER A 217 -9.91 -10.96 2.91
C SER A 217 -9.49 -12.14 2.03
N ARG A 218 -8.85 -11.88 0.88
CA ARG A 218 -8.27 -12.93 0.02
C ARG A 218 -6.95 -13.48 0.54
N ARG A 219 -6.29 -12.76 1.45
CA ARG A 219 -5.08 -13.20 2.16
C ARG A 219 -5.45 -13.80 3.50
N ALA A 220 -6.10 -14.96 3.43
CA ALA A 220 -6.36 -15.77 4.62
C ALA A 220 -5.02 -16.22 5.23
N GLY A 221 -4.83 -15.93 6.50
CA GLY A 221 -3.64 -16.26 7.29
C GLY A 221 -3.92 -15.96 8.77
N PRO A 222 -2.90 -16.00 9.64
CA PRO A 222 -3.06 -15.86 11.07
C PRO A 222 -3.84 -14.59 11.47
N GLY A 223 -4.77 -14.74 12.41
CA GLY A 223 -5.71 -13.69 12.84
C GLY A 223 -5.12 -12.72 13.87
N ASP A 224 -3.97 -13.08 14.43
CA ASP A 224 -3.20 -12.45 15.48
C ASP A 224 -2.09 -11.53 14.96
N PHE A 225 -1.85 -11.55 13.66
CA PHE A 225 -0.87 -10.69 13.00
C PHE A 225 -1.38 -9.27 12.73
N SER A 226 -0.63 -8.27 13.19
CA SER A 226 -0.81 -6.87 12.81
C SER A 226 0.50 -6.10 12.77
N ALA A 227 0.56 -5.05 11.94
CA ALA A 227 1.76 -4.22 11.81
C ALA A 227 1.40 -2.74 11.69
N ALA A 228 2.14 -1.90 12.42
CA ALA A 228 2.10 -0.46 12.30
C ALA A 228 3.51 0.10 12.14
N ALA A 229 3.64 1.16 11.34
CA ALA A 229 4.89 1.86 11.12
C ALA A 229 4.78 3.32 11.56
N ARG A 230 5.90 3.87 12.02
CA ARG A 230 6.11 5.28 12.30
C ARG A 230 7.28 5.76 11.47
N LEU A 231 7.10 6.87 10.75
CA LEU A 231 8.14 7.49 9.94
C LEU A 231 8.43 8.90 10.45
N GLY A 232 9.70 9.25 10.44
CA GLY A 232 10.18 10.61 10.66
C GLY A 232 11.32 10.92 9.70
N TRP A 233 11.70 12.19 9.61
CA TRP A 233 12.93 12.55 8.92
C TRP A 233 13.79 13.52 9.71
N THR A 234 15.09 13.41 9.51
CA THR A 234 16.11 14.32 10.03
C THR A 234 16.93 14.86 8.87
N ALA A 235 17.82 15.82 9.15
CA ALA A 235 18.80 16.27 8.15
C ALA A 235 19.69 15.12 7.61
N GLU A 236 19.90 14.06 8.39
CA GLU A 236 20.85 12.98 8.08
C GLU A 236 20.20 11.76 7.43
N ALA A 237 18.99 11.40 7.88
CA ALA A 237 18.35 10.16 7.50
C ALA A 237 16.81 10.21 7.53
N LEU A 238 16.19 9.32 6.76
CA LEU A 238 14.83 8.87 7.00
C LEU A 238 14.83 7.86 8.16
N THR A 239 13.91 8.01 9.11
CA THR A 239 13.73 7.08 10.23
C THR A 239 12.45 6.30 10.04
N VAL A 240 12.51 4.98 10.23
CA VAL A 240 11.37 4.08 10.16
C VAL A 240 11.41 3.17 11.39
N ALA A 241 10.30 3.14 12.12
CA ALA A 241 10.07 2.18 13.20
C ALA A 241 8.83 1.37 12.88
N MET A 242 8.90 0.05 12.93
CA MET A 242 7.75 -0.84 12.74
C MET A 242 7.55 -1.68 13.98
N VAL A 243 6.30 -1.77 14.43
CA VAL A 243 5.88 -2.68 15.50
C VAL A 243 4.97 -3.72 14.87
N VAL A 244 5.42 -4.96 14.91
CA VAL A 244 4.70 -6.14 14.46
C VAL A 244 4.24 -6.89 15.70
N ARG A 245 2.96 -7.25 15.73
CA ARG A 245 2.40 -8.14 16.73
C ARG A 245 2.05 -9.45 16.04
N ASP A 246 2.55 -10.55 16.59
CA ASP A 246 2.39 -11.89 16.05
C ASP A 246 2.66 -12.92 17.19
N GLN A 247 1.93 -14.03 17.22
CA GLN A 247 2.09 -15.08 18.23
C GLN A 247 3.29 -16.00 17.98
N ASP A 248 3.64 -16.27 16.74
CA ASP A 248 4.63 -17.27 16.35
C ASP A 248 5.73 -16.69 15.44
N HIS A 249 6.88 -16.37 16.05
CA HIS A 249 8.01 -15.78 15.31
C HIS A 249 8.88 -16.85 14.63
N VAL A 250 8.58 -17.17 13.39
CA VAL A 250 9.37 -18.00 12.49
C VAL A 250 10.20 -17.17 11.51
N CYS A 251 11.46 -16.93 11.89
CA CYS A 251 12.47 -16.31 11.02
C CYS A 251 13.70 -17.20 10.89
N ARG A 252 13.77 -18.00 9.82
CA ARG A 252 14.81 -19.03 9.61
C ARG A 252 15.96 -18.53 8.72
N ASN A 253 15.72 -17.52 7.87
CA ASN A 253 16.74 -16.80 7.09
C ASN A 253 17.79 -17.69 6.40
N THR A 254 17.40 -18.87 5.90
CA THR A 254 18.35 -19.85 5.34
C THR A 254 18.73 -19.58 3.88
N ASP A 255 18.04 -18.66 3.18
CA ASP A 255 18.33 -18.26 1.80
C ASP A 255 17.69 -16.88 1.48
N PRO A 256 17.80 -16.31 0.26
CA PRO A 256 17.30 -14.96 -0.08
C PRO A 256 15.78 -14.74 0.07
N ARG A 257 15.00 -15.77 0.44
CA ARG A 257 13.54 -15.70 0.60
C ARG A 257 13.11 -15.15 1.96
N TRP A 258 13.81 -14.17 2.54
CA TRP A 258 13.43 -13.59 3.85
C TRP A 258 11.99 -13.08 3.90
N ALA A 259 11.45 -12.65 2.75
CA ALA A 259 10.05 -12.22 2.61
C ALA A 259 9.02 -13.37 2.69
N TRP A 260 9.43 -14.60 2.98
CA TRP A 260 8.56 -15.75 3.26
C TRP A 260 8.46 -16.08 4.75
N ASP A 261 9.35 -15.53 5.56
CA ASP A 261 9.44 -15.71 7.00
C ASP A 261 9.03 -14.39 7.70
N ASP A 262 9.00 -14.36 9.03
CA ASP A 262 8.73 -13.12 9.76
C ASP A 262 9.83 -12.10 9.56
N ALA A 263 9.45 -11.05 8.86
CA ALA A 263 10.33 -9.98 8.47
C ALA A 263 9.53 -8.72 8.17
N VAL A 264 10.24 -7.59 8.09
CA VAL A 264 9.70 -6.37 7.51
C VAL A 264 10.53 -5.94 6.33
N SER A 265 9.92 -5.32 5.34
CA SER A 265 10.62 -4.69 4.22
C SER A 265 10.28 -3.21 4.11
N VAL A 266 11.32 -2.40 3.93
CA VAL A 266 11.24 -0.96 3.77
C VAL A 266 11.90 -0.61 2.46
N SER A 267 11.15 -0.02 1.54
CA SER A 267 11.67 0.51 0.27
C SER A 267 11.35 1.98 0.16
N VAL A 268 12.34 2.81 -0.14
CA VAL A 268 12.17 4.25 -0.32
C VAL A 268 13.16 4.78 -1.34
N GLY A 269 12.67 5.45 -2.38
CA GLY A 269 13.51 5.91 -3.49
C GLY A 269 14.30 4.74 -4.11
N ALA A 270 15.63 4.85 -4.10
CA ALA A 270 16.55 3.80 -4.56
C ALA A 270 16.91 2.77 -3.46
N ALA A 271 16.53 3.01 -2.21
CA ALA A 271 16.84 2.14 -1.08
C ALA A 271 15.79 1.05 -0.92
N SER A 272 16.23 -0.18 -0.64
CA SER A 272 15.36 -1.30 -0.29
C SER A 272 16.07 -2.21 0.70
N TYR A 273 15.42 -2.48 1.83
CA TYR A 273 15.96 -3.30 2.91
C TYR A 273 14.90 -4.25 3.47
N THR A 274 15.34 -5.42 3.90
CA THR A 274 14.53 -6.39 4.64
C THR A 274 15.20 -6.67 5.97
N LEU A 275 14.44 -6.59 7.07
CA LEU A 275 14.92 -6.81 8.43
C LEU A 275 14.23 -8.04 9.00
N GLY A 276 14.97 -8.84 9.76
CA GLY A 276 14.46 -10.03 10.44
C GLY A 276 15.17 -10.27 11.76
N LEU A 277 14.59 -11.14 12.59
CA LEU A 277 15.18 -11.61 13.85
C LEU A 277 15.34 -13.13 13.79
N ASN A 278 16.51 -13.60 13.38
CA ASN A 278 16.79 -15.03 13.22
C ASN A 278 17.49 -15.62 14.46
N PRO A 279 17.77 -16.94 14.52
CA PRO A 279 18.44 -17.55 15.67
C PRO A 279 19.84 -17.00 15.96
N GLN A 280 20.50 -16.34 15.00
CA GLN A 280 21.80 -15.70 15.16
C GLN A 280 21.68 -14.24 15.65
N GLY A 281 20.48 -13.66 15.62
CA GLY A 281 20.17 -12.32 16.10
C GLY A 281 19.49 -11.44 15.04
N PRO A 282 19.45 -10.12 15.28
CA PRO A 282 18.95 -9.15 14.32
C PRO A 282 19.77 -9.18 13.03
N ALA A 283 19.08 -9.19 11.89
CA ALA A 283 19.72 -9.28 10.60
C ALA A 283 19.04 -8.35 9.58
N ILE A 284 19.81 -7.87 8.59
CA ILE A 284 19.36 -6.97 7.53
C ILE A 284 19.88 -7.43 6.17
N LEU A 285 19.04 -7.33 5.15
CA LEU A 285 19.41 -7.48 3.75
C LEU A 285 19.25 -6.16 3.00
N PRO A 286 20.16 -5.84 2.06
CA PRO A 286 21.37 -6.60 1.75
C PRO A 286 22.43 -6.47 2.86
N GLU A 287 23.31 -7.46 3.01
CA GLU A 287 24.26 -7.54 4.14
C GLU A 287 25.24 -6.36 4.24
N ASP A 288 25.50 -5.69 3.12
CA ASP A 288 26.35 -4.50 3.04
C ASP A 288 25.64 -3.21 3.50
N ALA A 289 24.39 -3.28 3.99
CA ALA A 289 23.63 -2.12 4.47
C ALA A 289 24.40 -1.32 5.53
N LEU A 290 25.01 -2.01 6.50
CA LEU A 290 25.81 -1.39 7.57
C LEU A 290 27.02 -0.64 6.99
N ALA A 291 27.70 -1.22 6.00
CA ALA A 291 28.83 -0.58 5.32
C ALA A 291 28.43 0.68 4.54
N ARG A 292 27.16 0.76 4.12
CA ARG A 292 26.56 1.94 3.49
C ARG A 292 26.08 3.00 4.49
N GLY A 293 26.25 2.78 5.80
CA GLY A 293 25.87 3.72 6.86
C GLY A 293 24.43 3.60 7.33
N VAL A 294 23.72 2.55 6.94
CA VAL A 294 22.39 2.23 7.48
C VAL A 294 22.54 1.78 8.92
N ARG A 295 21.66 2.27 9.80
CA ARG A 295 21.57 1.80 11.19
C ARG A 295 20.26 1.06 11.37
N PHE A 296 20.30 -0.08 12.07
CA PHE A 296 19.09 -0.87 12.32
C PHE A 296 19.14 -1.56 13.67
N ALA A 297 17.95 -1.88 14.19
CA ALA A 297 17.78 -2.78 15.32
C ALA A 297 16.51 -3.62 15.12
N VAL A 298 16.54 -4.84 15.66
CA VAL A 298 15.36 -5.70 15.76
C VAL A 298 15.31 -6.27 17.16
N ARG A 299 14.15 -6.19 17.80
CA ARG A 299 13.96 -6.66 19.17
C ARG A 299 12.58 -7.26 19.32
N ARG A 300 12.50 -8.45 19.93
CA ARG A 300 11.23 -9.09 20.27
C ARG A 300 11.02 -9.11 21.78
N GLU A 301 9.81 -8.73 22.20
CA GLU A 301 9.34 -8.78 23.59
C GLU A 301 7.93 -9.38 23.63
N GLY A 302 7.83 -10.63 24.09
CA GLY A 302 6.55 -11.36 24.07
C GLY A 302 6.05 -11.56 22.64
N LEU A 303 4.89 -10.98 22.32
CA LEU A 303 4.26 -11.03 21.00
C LEU A 303 4.68 -9.88 20.07
N GLU A 304 5.44 -8.91 20.57
CA GLU A 304 5.79 -7.73 19.79
C GLU A 304 7.22 -7.83 19.28
N THR A 305 7.39 -7.72 17.97
CA THR A 305 8.70 -7.50 17.34
C THR A 305 8.78 -6.07 16.83
N ARG A 306 9.81 -5.38 17.28
CA ARG A 306 10.11 -3.99 16.98
C ARG A 306 11.28 -3.93 16.04
N TYR A 307 11.10 -3.24 14.92
CA TYR A 307 12.10 -3.05 13.89
C TYR A 307 12.39 -1.57 13.77
N GLU A 308 13.66 -1.21 13.70
CA GLU A 308 14.11 0.16 13.58
C GLU A 308 15.12 0.28 12.45
N LEU A 309 14.99 1.35 11.66
CA LEU A 309 15.84 1.60 10.51
C LEU A 309 16.06 3.10 10.33
N ALA A 310 17.33 3.51 10.24
CA ALA A 310 17.71 4.85 9.81
C ALA A 310 18.48 4.75 8.48
N ILE A 311 17.88 5.31 7.42
CA ILE A 311 18.42 5.26 6.06
C ILE A 311 19.00 6.62 5.69
N PRO A 312 20.34 6.74 5.47
CA PRO A 312 20.94 7.97 5.00
C PRO A 312 20.33 8.46 3.68
N TRP A 313 20.11 9.78 3.56
CA TRP A 313 19.52 10.38 2.35
C TRP A 313 20.33 10.11 1.08
N ALA A 314 21.66 10.02 1.22
CA ALA A 314 22.58 9.65 0.14
C ALA A 314 22.22 8.31 -0.53
N ILE A 315 21.59 7.37 0.20
CA ILE A 315 21.15 6.07 -0.34
C ILE A 315 19.74 6.14 -0.92
N VAL A 316 18.86 6.96 -0.32
CA VAL A 316 17.47 7.12 -0.77
C VAL A 316 17.41 7.70 -2.19
N GLY A 317 18.40 8.52 -2.57
CA GLY A 317 18.50 9.13 -3.90
C GLY A 317 18.50 10.67 -3.87
N GLY A 318 18.70 11.28 -2.71
CA GLY A 318 18.83 12.73 -2.55
C GLY A 318 20.02 13.08 -1.65
N ALA A 319 20.98 13.85 -2.14
CA ALA A 319 22.12 14.28 -1.30
C ALA A 319 21.70 15.29 -0.21
N LYS A 320 20.51 15.90 -0.31
CA LYS A 320 19.95 16.83 0.66
C LYS A 320 18.43 16.63 0.76
N PRO A 321 17.89 16.24 1.92
CA PRO A 321 16.45 16.26 2.12
C PRO A 321 15.97 17.72 2.16
N GLU A 322 14.92 18.02 1.40
CA GLU A 322 14.26 19.33 1.44
C GLU A 322 12.80 19.14 1.81
N ALA A 323 12.27 20.08 2.60
CA ALA A 323 10.85 20.15 2.87
C ALA A 323 10.07 20.18 1.55
N GLY A 324 9.04 19.34 1.47
CA GLY A 324 8.22 19.15 0.28
C GLY A 324 8.76 18.14 -0.73
N ALA A 325 9.99 17.63 -0.57
CA ALA A 325 10.53 16.55 -1.40
C ALA A 325 9.67 15.29 -1.26
N ALA A 326 9.47 14.58 -2.37
CA ALA A 326 8.62 13.40 -2.44
C ALA A 326 9.39 12.19 -2.94
N TYR A 327 9.20 11.04 -2.29
CA TYR A 327 9.90 9.80 -2.61
C TYR A 327 8.90 8.64 -2.73
N PRO A 328 9.05 7.76 -3.74
CA PRO A 328 8.31 6.51 -3.76
C PRO A 328 8.67 5.71 -2.50
N CYS A 329 7.69 5.11 -1.84
CA CYS A 329 7.88 4.38 -0.60
C CYS A 329 6.91 3.19 -0.49
N ASN A 330 7.41 2.09 0.06
CA ASN A 330 6.65 0.89 0.34
C ASN A 330 7.11 0.27 1.66
N LEU A 331 6.15 -0.13 2.50
CA LEU A 331 6.37 -0.78 3.79
C LEU A 331 5.61 -2.10 3.79
N MET A 332 6.26 -3.18 4.18
CA MET A 332 5.66 -4.51 4.23
C MET A 332 6.04 -5.21 5.52
N ALA A 333 5.11 -5.96 6.09
CA ALA A 333 5.36 -6.91 7.15
C ALA A 333 4.86 -8.28 6.68
N TYR A 334 5.68 -9.29 6.91
CA TYR A 334 5.41 -10.69 6.59
C TYR A 334 5.24 -11.46 7.89
N ASP A 335 4.36 -12.44 7.82
CA ASP A 335 3.91 -13.30 8.90
C ASP A 335 4.03 -14.75 8.45
N ARG A 336 4.68 -15.58 9.26
CA ARG A 336 4.77 -17.01 9.04
C ARG A 336 4.64 -17.77 10.35
N ASP A 337 3.59 -18.56 10.45
CA ASP A 337 3.43 -19.48 11.57
C ASP A 337 4.24 -20.76 11.38
N SER A 338 4.46 -21.49 12.48
CA SER A 338 5.09 -22.81 12.51
C SER A 338 4.33 -23.86 11.72
N ASP A 339 3.02 -23.66 11.49
CA ASP A 339 2.18 -24.50 10.63
C ASP A 339 2.31 -24.16 9.13
N GLU A 340 3.22 -23.24 8.79
CA GLU A 340 3.49 -22.71 7.46
C GLU A 340 2.36 -21.87 6.85
N SER A 341 1.33 -21.54 7.62
CA SER A 341 0.42 -20.47 7.22
C SER A 341 1.17 -19.14 7.15
N HIS A 342 0.73 -18.27 6.24
CA HIS A 342 1.41 -17.01 5.98
C HIS A 342 0.42 -15.88 5.75
N LYS A 343 0.85 -14.69 6.09
CA LYS A 343 0.13 -13.45 5.82
C LYS A 343 1.12 -12.33 5.56
N ASP A 344 0.68 -11.32 4.84
CA ASP A 344 1.45 -10.11 4.66
C ASP A 344 0.53 -8.90 4.61
N VAL A 345 0.99 -7.83 5.24
CA VAL A 345 0.33 -6.52 5.20
C VAL A 345 1.30 -5.48 4.68
N TYR A 346 0.77 -4.48 3.96
CA TYR A 346 1.62 -3.49 3.34
C TYR A 346 0.96 -2.12 3.20
N TRP A 347 1.81 -1.09 3.18
CA TRP A 347 1.47 0.27 2.78
C TRP A 347 2.29 0.64 1.55
N GLY A 348 1.63 1.11 0.48
CA GLY A 348 2.32 1.55 -0.74
C GLY A 348 2.33 0.53 -1.89
N GLY A 349 1.63 -0.61 -1.80
CA GLY A 349 1.50 -1.57 -2.90
C GLY A 349 2.37 -2.83 -2.76
N ARG A 350 2.15 -3.82 -3.63
CA ARG A 350 2.83 -5.13 -3.56
C ARG A 350 4.13 -5.12 -4.38
N LEU A 351 5.16 -5.83 -3.90
CA LEU A 351 6.27 -6.32 -4.72
C LEU A 351 5.74 -6.96 -6.03
N GLY A 352 6.19 -6.44 -7.17
CA GLY A 352 5.79 -6.91 -8.51
C GLY A 352 4.61 -6.16 -9.17
N ARG A 353 4.03 -5.13 -8.54
CA ARG A 353 3.05 -4.22 -9.19
C ARG A 353 3.52 -2.76 -9.15
N PRO A 354 3.14 -1.92 -10.14
CA PRO A 354 4.06 -0.89 -10.63
C PRO A 354 4.13 0.41 -9.82
N GLN A 355 3.44 0.55 -8.68
CA GLN A 355 3.25 1.89 -8.11
C GLN A 355 3.37 1.92 -6.58
N PRO A 356 4.59 2.21 -6.06
CA PRO A 356 4.79 2.50 -4.66
C PRO A 356 3.89 3.65 -4.17
N GLY A 357 3.58 3.68 -2.87
CA GLY A 357 3.09 4.88 -2.20
C GLY A 357 4.09 6.01 -2.32
N THR A 358 3.74 7.21 -1.87
CA THR A 358 4.66 8.35 -1.86
C THR A 358 4.75 8.94 -0.47
N ILE A 359 5.96 9.06 0.08
CA ILE A 359 6.19 9.92 1.24
C ILE A 359 6.53 11.32 0.76
N ARG A 360 6.08 12.35 1.48
CA ARG A 360 6.51 13.73 1.29
C ARG A 360 7.05 14.27 2.60
N LEU A 361 8.17 14.98 2.55
CA LEU A 361 8.78 15.55 3.76
C LEU A 361 8.01 16.81 4.16
N ALA A 362 7.46 16.84 5.37
CA ALA A 362 6.81 18.03 5.90
C ALA A 362 7.84 19.14 6.19
N PRO A 363 7.42 20.42 6.31
CA PRO A 363 8.31 21.51 6.69
C PRO A 363 9.05 21.24 8.00
N THR A 364 10.29 21.70 8.09
CA THR A 364 10.99 21.82 9.37
C THR A 364 10.26 22.85 10.23
N PRO A 365 10.13 22.65 11.56
CA PRO A 365 9.70 23.72 12.45
C PRO A 365 10.57 24.96 12.19
N ASN A 366 9.95 26.14 12.04
CA ASN A 366 10.73 27.37 11.94
C ASN A 366 11.61 27.50 13.20
N PRO A 367 12.91 27.82 13.05
CA PRO A 367 13.82 27.98 14.18
C PRO A 367 13.41 29.14 15.12
#